data_AF-A0A812QJH5-F1
#
_entry.id   AF-A0A812QJH5-F1
#
_cell.length_a   1.000
_cell.length_b   1.000
_cell.length_c   1.000
_cell.angle_alpha   90.00
_cell.angle_beta   90.00
_cell.angle_gamma   90.00
#
_symmetry.space_group_name_H-M   'P 1'
#
loop_
_entity.id
_entity.type
_entity.pdbx_description
1 polymer ?
#
loop_
_entity_poly.entity_id
_entity_poly.type
_entity_poly.pdbx_seq_one_letter_code
_entity_poly.pdbx_strand_id
1 'polypeptide(L)'
;MKTLTGYQPTTRAPAHKALGFLHVQTMPQNLALPQDVDWRQHTPASNFVRTQGTCGSCWAIASANALEMHAELNGLGHEGVDYQDLVSCTPNLQHCGGDGGCSGATAELAFQYAKDVGVRLYAEDAGAMGAWVGSASEACGSHPGARITTEGFVRVTPNLAQPLLQAIAMQGPVVVSVDATSWDTYGSGIFDGCSKDARVNHAVVAVGYGQSPKGKYFLIRNSWGPGWGEEGHIRVLRFEDGPGPSGAYCGTDYHPEEGVACQGETQPVRVCGMCGILMDSSYPVGVRVSSSAGKGSTAQKM
;
A
#
# COMPACT_ATOMS: atom_id res chain seq x y z
N MET A 1 -12.45 37.03 22.74
CA MET A 1 -12.51 37.24 21.28
C MET A 1 -11.35 38.11 20.85
N LYS A 2 -10.31 37.51 20.26
CA LYS A 2 -9.29 38.18 19.44
C LYS A 2 -8.69 37.10 18.56
N THR A 3 -9.08 37.16 17.29
CA THR A 3 -8.64 36.34 16.17
C THR A 3 -7.15 36.60 15.91
N LEU A 4 -6.35 35.53 15.84
CA LEU A 4 -4.97 35.61 15.35
C LEU A 4 -4.98 35.23 13.86
N THR A 5 -4.73 36.25 13.05
CA THR A 5 -4.49 36.19 11.61
C THR A 5 -3.14 35.54 11.32
N GLY A 6 -3.09 34.87 10.16
CA GLY A 6 -2.12 33.83 9.82
C GLY A 6 -0.68 34.27 9.60
N TYR A 7 0.19 33.28 9.79
CA TYR A 7 1.59 33.27 9.43
C TYR A 7 1.74 33.23 7.90
N GLN A 8 2.41 34.23 7.33
CA GLN A 8 2.89 34.21 5.94
C GLN A 8 4.41 33.98 5.95
N PRO A 9 4.93 32.93 5.28
CA PRO A 9 6.36 32.82 5.01
C PRO A 9 6.70 33.55 3.71
N THR A 10 7.61 34.52 3.80
CA THR A 10 8.27 35.14 2.65
C THR A 10 9.62 34.47 2.34
N THR A 11 9.89 34.38 1.03
CA THR A 11 11.18 34.25 0.32
C THR A 11 11.90 32.89 0.19
N ARG A 12 11.82 32.37 -1.05
CA ARG A 12 12.85 31.71 -1.91
C ARG A 12 13.60 30.49 -1.37
N ALA A 13 13.08 29.31 -1.72
CA ALA A 13 13.84 28.09 -1.97
C ALA A 13 13.81 27.73 -3.48
N PRO A 14 14.78 26.98 -4.03
CA PRO A 14 14.85 26.67 -5.46
C PRO A 14 13.68 25.78 -5.90
N ALA A 15 13.23 25.94 -7.14
CA ALA A 15 12.14 25.16 -7.71
C ALA A 15 12.54 23.69 -7.88
N HIS A 16 12.13 22.84 -6.94
CA HIS A 16 12.13 21.38 -7.12
C HIS A 16 10.83 20.98 -7.84
N LYS A 17 10.94 20.12 -8.85
CA LYS A 17 9.79 19.51 -9.54
C LYS A 17 8.94 18.80 -8.49
N ALA A 18 7.79 19.37 -8.16
CA ALA A 18 6.79 18.71 -7.34
C ALA A 18 6.36 17.42 -8.04
N LEU A 19 6.44 16.30 -7.33
CA LEU A 19 5.69 15.09 -7.69
C LEU A 19 4.25 15.50 -7.96
N GLY A 20 3.74 15.17 -9.14
CA GLY A 20 2.42 15.62 -9.59
C GLY A 20 1.33 14.96 -8.74
N PHE A 21 0.95 15.60 -7.65
CA PHE A 21 -0.21 15.23 -6.84
C PHE A 21 -1.47 15.51 -7.65
N LEU A 22 -2.18 14.44 -8.05
CA LEU A 22 -3.58 14.58 -8.45
C LEU A 22 -4.36 15.13 -7.25
N HIS A 23 -5.21 16.13 -7.53
CA HIS A 23 -6.02 16.87 -6.56
C HIS A 23 -6.60 15.96 -5.47
N VAL A 24 -6.50 16.41 -4.20
CA VAL A 24 -7.29 15.86 -3.09
C VAL A 24 -8.76 15.98 -3.48
N GLN A 25 -9.36 14.89 -3.93
CA GLN A 25 -10.79 14.84 -4.17
C GLN A 25 -11.43 14.86 -2.78
N THR A 26 -11.95 16.01 -2.36
CA THR A 26 -12.71 16.13 -1.11
C THR A 26 -13.97 15.30 -1.24
N MET A 27 -13.92 14.07 -0.74
CA MET A 27 -15.06 13.15 -0.73
C MET A 27 -16.14 13.65 0.26
N PRO A 28 -17.43 13.47 -0.04
CA PRO A 28 -18.50 13.95 0.83
C PRO A 28 -18.40 13.35 2.24
N GLN A 29 -18.40 14.20 3.27
CA GLN A 29 -18.30 13.74 4.66
C GLN A 29 -19.56 13.01 5.17
N ASN A 30 -20.67 13.06 4.43
CA ASN A 30 -21.96 12.46 4.79
C ASN A 30 -22.35 11.23 3.93
N LEU A 31 -21.39 10.58 3.28
CA LEU A 31 -21.69 9.35 2.55
C LEU A 31 -21.87 8.18 3.54
N ALA A 32 -23.04 7.54 3.51
CA ALA A 32 -23.27 6.30 4.23
C ALA A 32 -22.46 5.18 3.57
N LEU A 33 -21.40 4.71 4.24
CA LEU A 33 -20.57 3.61 3.77
C LEU A 33 -21.22 2.25 4.07
N PRO A 34 -20.96 1.20 3.27
CA PRO A 34 -21.32 -0.17 3.63
C PRO A 34 -20.78 -0.53 5.01
N GLN A 35 -21.51 -1.33 5.78
CA GLN A 35 -21.06 -1.78 7.11
C GLN A 35 -19.86 -2.74 7.02
N ASP A 36 -19.85 -3.56 5.96
CA ASP A 36 -18.82 -4.55 5.68
C ASP A 36 -18.40 -4.41 4.22
N VAL A 37 -17.09 -4.47 3.99
CA VAL A 37 -16.45 -4.49 2.67
C VAL A 37 -15.40 -5.60 2.71
N ASP A 38 -15.43 -6.50 1.74
CA ASP A 38 -14.44 -7.56 1.59
C ASP A 38 -14.11 -7.76 0.12
N TRP A 39 -13.06 -7.10 -0.35
CA TRP A 39 -12.64 -7.18 -1.75
C TRP A 39 -12.12 -8.56 -2.14
N ARG A 40 -11.81 -9.44 -1.18
CA ARG A 40 -11.32 -10.79 -1.50
C ARG A 40 -12.33 -11.60 -2.29
N GLN A 41 -13.62 -11.32 -2.10
CA GLN A 41 -14.72 -11.98 -2.80
C GLN A 41 -14.84 -11.54 -4.27
N HIS A 42 -14.07 -10.55 -4.70
CA HIS A 42 -14.17 -9.91 -6.01
C HIS A 42 -12.87 -9.96 -6.84
N THR A 43 -11.81 -10.58 -6.31
CA THR A 43 -10.46 -10.52 -6.87
C THR A 43 -9.81 -11.91 -6.86
N PRO A 44 -9.53 -12.55 -8.01
CA PRO A 44 -8.76 -13.79 -8.06
C PRO A 44 -7.41 -13.72 -7.33
N ALA A 45 -6.76 -12.55 -7.30
CA ALA A 45 -5.51 -12.30 -6.59
C ALA A 45 -5.59 -12.63 -5.09
N SER A 46 -6.79 -12.68 -4.51
CA SER A 46 -6.98 -13.02 -3.09
C SER A 46 -6.82 -14.51 -2.78
N ASN A 47 -6.80 -15.39 -3.80
CA ASN A 47 -6.61 -16.83 -3.61
C ASN A 47 -5.16 -17.22 -3.28
N PHE A 48 -4.21 -16.29 -3.40
CA PHE A 48 -2.78 -16.58 -3.22
C PHE A 48 -2.11 -15.55 -2.30
N VAL A 49 -1.69 -15.94 -1.10
CA VAL A 49 -0.93 -15.04 -0.21
C VAL A 49 0.56 -15.22 -0.42
N ARG A 50 1.23 -14.13 -0.82
CA ARG A 50 2.69 -14.07 -1.04
C ARG A 50 3.46 -14.15 0.28
N THR A 51 4.69 -14.64 0.22
CA THR A 51 5.63 -14.70 1.35
C THR A 51 6.88 -13.88 1.03
N GLN A 52 7.20 -12.87 1.84
CA GLN A 52 8.39 -12.03 1.66
C GLN A 52 9.70 -12.68 2.12
N GLY A 53 9.61 -13.69 2.99
CA GLY A 53 10.78 -14.32 3.60
C GLY A 53 11.59 -13.34 4.45
N THR A 54 12.91 -13.38 4.33
CA THR A 54 13.85 -12.53 5.09
C THR A 54 14.10 -11.16 4.43
N CYS A 55 13.52 -10.90 3.26
CA CYS A 55 13.67 -9.63 2.56
C CYS A 55 12.66 -8.60 3.11
N GLY A 56 13.09 -7.36 3.36
CA GLY A 56 12.23 -6.22 3.72
C GLY A 56 11.42 -5.69 2.53
N SER A 57 10.78 -6.58 1.76
CA SER A 57 10.02 -6.27 0.54
C SER A 57 8.51 -6.15 0.77
N CYS A 58 8.08 -5.87 2.00
CA CYS A 58 6.67 -5.70 2.34
C CYS A 58 6.00 -4.60 1.49
N TRP A 59 6.69 -3.47 1.32
CA TRP A 59 6.27 -2.35 0.47
C TRP A 59 6.00 -2.77 -0.97
N ALA A 60 6.87 -3.59 -1.56
CA ALA A 60 6.76 -4.07 -2.93
C ALA A 60 5.61 -5.08 -3.06
N ILE A 61 5.49 -6.03 -2.14
CA ILE A 61 4.42 -7.03 -2.16
C ILE A 61 3.06 -6.39 -1.94
N ALA A 62 2.94 -5.47 -0.97
CA ALA A 62 1.69 -4.75 -0.71
C ALA A 62 1.26 -3.92 -1.93
N SER A 63 2.20 -3.21 -2.56
CA SER A 63 1.94 -2.42 -3.77
C SER A 63 1.57 -3.28 -4.97
N ALA A 64 2.26 -4.41 -5.18
CA ALA A 64 1.93 -5.37 -6.23
C ALA A 64 0.53 -5.95 -6.04
N ASN A 65 0.16 -6.37 -4.82
CA ASN A 65 -1.17 -6.86 -4.50
C ASN A 65 -2.24 -5.79 -4.76
N ALA A 66 -1.99 -4.52 -4.39
CA ALA A 66 -2.93 -3.44 -4.64
C ALA A 66 -3.11 -3.18 -6.15
N LEU A 67 -2.02 -3.10 -6.92
CA LEU A 67 -2.08 -2.95 -8.39
C LEU A 67 -2.86 -4.12 -9.03
N GLU A 68 -2.55 -5.35 -8.63
CA GLU A 68 -3.18 -6.58 -9.11
C GLU A 68 -4.69 -6.56 -8.85
N MET A 69 -5.10 -6.38 -7.59
CA MET A 69 -6.53 -6.34 -7.23
C MET A 69 -7.26 -5.19 -7.91
N HIS A 70 -6.64 -4.02 -8.08
CA HIS A 70 -7.25 -2.90 -8.83
C HIS A 70 -7.40 -3.22 -10.31
N ALA A 71 -6.48 -3.96 -10.93
CA ALA A 71 -6.64 -4.41 -12.31
C ALA A 71 -7.85 -5.36 -12.44
N GLU A 72 -7.97 -6.33 -11.54
CA GLU A 72 -9.08 -7.29 -11.52
C GLU A 72 -10.44 -6.61 -11.31
N LEU A 73 -10.53 -5.66 -10.38
CA LEU A 73 -11.75 -4.88 -10.13
C LEU A 73 -12.16 -4.02 -11.33
N ASN A 74 -11.21 -3.62 -12.17
CA ASN A 74 -11.45 -2.89 -13.41
C ASN A 74 -11.68 -3.81 -14.63
N GLY A 75 -11.77 -5.14 -14.42
CA GLY A 75 -12.01 -6.12 -15.48
C GLY A 75 -10.81 -6.32 -16.42
N LEU A 76 -9.60 -5.97 -15.97
CA LEU A 76 -8.38 -6.10 -16.75
C LEU A 76 -7.77 -7.49 -16.50
N GLY A 77 -7.79 -8.34 -17.52
CA GLY A 77 -7.04 -9.59 -17.48
C GLY A 77 -5.55 -9.30 -17.39
N HIS A 78 -4.87 -9.96 -16.46
CA HIS A 78 -3.43 -9.84 -16.29
C HIS A 78 -2.84 -11.18 -15.84
N GLU A 79 -1.56 -11.32 -16.11
CA GLU A 79 -0.73 -12.30 -15.42
C GLU A 79 -0.29 -11.75 -14.06
N GLY A 80 0.24 -12.59 -13.18
CA GLY A 80 0.59 -12.13 -11.83
C GLY A 80 1.59 -10.97 -11.85
N VAL A 81 1.43 -9.98 -10.98
CA VAL A 81 2.38 -8.85 -10.88
C VAL A 81 3.71 -9.34 -10.30
N ASP A 82 4.82 -9.04 -10.96
CA ASP A 82 6.17 -9.40 -10.48
C ASP A 82 6.69 -8.35 -9.49
N TYR A 83 6.44 -8.58 -8.20
CA TYR A 83 6.95 -7.70 -7.14
C TYR A 83 8.48 -7.63 -7.10
N GLN A 84 9.22 -8.58 -7.69
CA GLN A 84 10.67 -8.50 -7.76
C GLN A 84 11.13 -7.38 -8.70
N ASP A 85 10.33 -7.00 -9.71
CA ASP A 85 10.58 -5.81 -10.54
C ASP A 85 10.57 -4.55 -9.67
N LEU A 86 9.59 -4.43 -8.75
CA LEU A 86 9.56 -3.34 -7.78
C LEU A 86 10.80 -3.33 -6.89
N VAL A 87 11.10 -4.46 -6.24
CA VAL A 87 12.26 -4.60 -5.34
C VAL A 87 13.57 -4.24 -6.03
N SER A 88 13.75 -4.65 -7.28
CA SER A 88 15.03 -4.47 -7.98
C SER A 88 15.19 -3.08 -8.59
N CYS A 89 14.08 -2.40 -8.94
CA CYS A 89 14.12 -1.31 -9.90
C CYS A 89 13.50 0.00 -9.44
N THR A 90 12.79 0.02 -8.32
CA THR A 90 12.18 1.26 -7.81
C THR A 90 13.28 2.20 -7.30
N PRO A 91 13.43 3.41 -7.86
CA PRO A 91 14.39 4.38 -7.36
C PRO A 91 13.99 4.89 -5.97
N ASN A 92 14.94 4.91 -5.03
CA ASN A 92 14.73 5.48 -3.69
C ASN A 92 15.82 6.50 -3.34
N LEU A 93 15.91 7.58 -4.13
CA LEU A 93 16.99 8.57 -4.02
C LEU A 93 16.99 9.35 -2.70
N GLN A 94 15.87 9.36 -1.97
CA GLN A 94 15.72 10.06 -0.70
C GLN A 94 15.73 9.08 0.50
N HIS A 95 15.99 7.79 0.26
CA HIS A 95 15.97 6.73 1.26
C HIS A 95 14.70 6.77 2.14
N CYS A 96 13.53 6.90 1.50
CA CYS A 96 12.24 6.90 2.17
C CYS A 96 11.83 5.48 2.55
N GLY A 97 11.58 5.24 3.84
CA GLY A 97 11.24 3.94 4.40
C GLY A 97 12.35 2.88 4.24
N GLY A 98 13.61 3.31 4.10
CA GLY A 98 14.78 2.43 3.94
C GLY A 98 15.64 2.77 2.72
N ASP A 99 16.61 1.88 2.40
CA ASP A 99 17.57 2.08 1.30
C ASP A 99 17.11 1.54 -0.06
N GLY A 100 15.87 1.07 -0.15
CA GLY A 100 15.33 0.37 -1.31
C GLY A 100 15.52 -1.15 -1.24
N GLY A 101 14.93 -1.86 -2.20
CA GLY A 101 15.02 -3.32 -2.29
C GLY A 101 14.58 -4.04 -1.02
N CYS A 102 15.45 -4.92 -0.51
CA CYS A 102 15.20 -5.64 0.74
C CYS A 102 15.49 -4.83 2.02
N SER A 103 16.02 -3.61 1.88
CA SER A 103 16.28 -2.71 3.00
C SER A 103 15.10 -1.76 3.27
N GLY A 104 13.94 -1.98 2.63
CA GLY A 104 12.73 -1.18 2.81
C GLY A 104 12.59 -0.03 1.81
N ALA A 105 11.34 0.30 1.48
CA ALA A 105 10.92 1.52 0.79
C ALA A 105 9.44 1.76 1.08
N THR A 106 8.80 2.72 0.41
CA THR A 106 7.36 3.01 0.60
C THR A 106 6.49 2.58 -0.58
N ALA A 107 5.18 2.44 -0.35
CA ALA A 107 4.22 2.10 -1.39
C ALA A 107 4.07 3.21 -2.45
N GLU A 108 4.21 4.46 -2.04
CA GLU A 108 4.19 5.63 -2.93
C GLU A 108 5.28 5.55 -3.98
N LEU A 109 6.50 5.12 -3.60
CA LEU A 109 7.60 4.93 -4.55
C LEU A 109 7.29 3.81 -5.54
N ALA A 110 6.68 2.70 -5.08
CA ALA A 110 6.26 1.62 -5.97
C ALA A 110 5.19 2.07 -6.97
N PHE A 111 4.17 2.82 -6.52
CA PHE A 111 3.14 3.36 -7.41
C PHE A 111 3.70 4.42 -8.36
N GLN A 112 4.67 5.22 -7.92
CA GLN A 112 5.37 6.16 -8.80
C GLN A 112 6.18 5.44 -9.88
N TYR A 113 6.88 4.35 -9.54
CA TYR A 113 7.54 3.50 -10.53
C TYR A 113 6.54 2.85 -11.50
N ALA A 114 5.41 2.35 -11.00
CA ALA A 114 4.34 1.81 -11.83
C ALA A 114 3.75 2.86 -12.79
N LYS A 115 3.75 4.14 -12.43
CA LYS A 115 3.35 5.25 -13.30
C LYS A 115 4.40 5.56 -14.37
N ASP A 116 5.66 5.70 -13.96
CA ASP A 116 6.72 6.22 -14.84
C ASP A 116 7.27 5.15 -15.79
N VAL A 117 7.30 3.89 -15.35
CA VAL A 117 7.90 2.76 -16.06
C VAL A 117 6.91 1.60 -16.25
N GLY A 118 5.94 1.44 -15.34
CA GLY A 118 5.14 0.23 -15.21
C GLY A 118 5.87 -0.85 -14.42
N VAL A 119 5.14 -1.83 -13.90
CA VAL A 119 5.69 -3.01 -13.22
C VAL A 119 5.57 -4.20 -14.16
N ARG A 120 6.63 -4.98 -14.29
CA ARG A 120 6.60 -6.21 -15.09
C ARG A 120 5.53 -7.18 -14.54
N LEU A 121 4.79 -7.79 -15.45
CA LEU A 121 3.99 -8.97 -15.14
C LEU A 121 4.87 -10.22 -15.31
N TYR A 122 4.57 -11.29 -14.57
CA TYR A 122 5.12 -12.60 -14.88
C TYR A 122 4.81 -12.95 -16.36
N ALA A 123 5.62 -13.83 -16.96
CA ALA A 123 5.30 -14.42 -18.24
C ALA A 123 4.41 -15.66 -18.03
N GLU A 124 3.63 -16.05 -19.04
CA GLU A 124 2.52 -17.01 -18.87
C GLU A 124 3.01 -18.39 -18.36
N ASP A 125 4.32 -18.64 -18.47
CA ASP A 125 5.04 -19.84 -18.09
C ASP A 125 5.76 -19.76 -16.73
N ALA A 126 5.75 -18.62 -16.05
CA ALA A 126 6.38 -18.46 -14.75
C ALA A 126 5.50 -19.05 -13.64
N GLY A 127 5.57 -20.38 -13.49
CA GLY A 127 5.10 -21.14 -12.32
C GLY A 127 5.80 -20.79 -11.00
N ALA A 128 6.32 -19.56 -10.88
CA ALA A 128 7.08 -19.04 -9.75
C ALA A 128 6.36 -17.83 -9.11
N MET A 129 5.05 -17.95 -8.91
CA MET A 129 4.37 -17.11 -7.92
C MET A 129 4.82 -17.57 -6.53
N GLY A 130 5.83 -16.93 -5.93
CA GLY A 130 5.99 -17.00 -4.47
C GLY A 130 7.37 -17.16 -3.85
N ALA A 131 8.47 -17.25 -4.62
CA ALA A 131 9.81 -17.29 -4.02
C ALA A 131 10.62 -16.05 -4.43
N TRP A 132 11.22 -15.38 -3.45
CA TRP A 132 12.22 -14.34 -3.68
C TRP A 132 13.43 -14.95 -4.40
N VAL A 133 13.68 -14.52 -5.64
CA VAL A 133 14.75 -15.08 -6.48
C VAL A 133 16.00 -14.20 -6.37
N GLY A 134 16.52 -14.01 -5.16
CA GLY A 134 17.96 -13.81 -4.85
C GLY A 134 18.79 -12.69 -5.49
N SER A 135 18.33 -12.01 -6.54
CA SER A 135 19.13 -11.10 -7.35
C SER A 135 18.25 -10.04 -7.99
N ALA A 136 18.71 -8.79 -7.90
CA ALA A 136 18.16 -7.71 -8.70
C ALA A 136 18.21 -8.11 -10.18
N SER A 137 17.09 -7.99 -10.90
CA SER A 137 17.10 -8.19 -12.35
C SER A 137 18.05 -7.16 -12.97
N GLU A 138 19.08 -7.62 -13.70
CA GLU A 138 20.14 -6.76 -14.26
C GLU A 138 19.63 -5.72 -15.30
N ALA A 139 18.34 -5.73 -15.66
CA ALA A 139 17.80 -4.85 -16.70
C ALA A 139 16.44 -4.23 -16.32
N CYS A 140 16.45 -3.38 -15.29
CA CYS A 140 15.28 -2.57 -14.91
C CYS A 140 14.64 -1.85 -16.10
N GLY A 141 13.32 -2.01 -16.25
CA GLY A 141 12.51 -1.38 -17.31
C GLY A 141 12.79 -1.85 -18.75
N SER A 142 13.80 -2.69 -18.98
CA SER A 142 14.22 -3.12 -20.34
C SER A 142 13.76 -4.52 -20.70
N HIS A 143 13.10 -5.23 -19.78
CA HIS A 143 12.55 -6.55 -20.04
C HIS A 143 11.34 -6.46 -20.98
N PRO A 144 11.37 -7.14 -22.15
CA PRO A 144 10.19 -7.25 -23.01
C PRO A 144 9.09 -8.01 -22.26
N GLY A 145 7.86 -7.54 -22.34
CA GLY A 145 6.73 -8.20 -21.68
C GLY A 145 5.56 -7.26 -21.42
N ALA A 146 4.45 -7.83 -20.97
CA ALA A 146 3.32 -7.06 -20.48
C ALA A 146 3.69 -6.35 -19.18
N ARG A 147 3.09 -5.19 -18.94
CA ARG A 147 3.33 -4.38 -17.74
C ARG A 147 2.00 -3.90 -17.19
N ILE A 148 1.93 -3.77 -15.87
CA ILE A 148 0.86 -3.05 -15.19
C ILE A 148 1.33 -1.62 -14.91
N THR A 149 0.48 -0.64 -15.19
CA THR A 149 0.78 0.79 -15.08
C THR A 149 -0.35 1.49 -14.33
N THR A 150 -0.12 2.73 -13.89
CA THR A 150 -1.11 3.53 -13.17
C THR A 150 -1.06 5.01 -13.57
N GLU A 151 -2.22 5.68 -13.51
CA GLU A 151 -2.43 7.14 -13.52
C GLU A 151 -1.48 7.91 -12.55
N GLY A 152 -1.24 7.25 -11.43
CA GLY A 152 -0.60 7.77 -10.22
C GLY A 152 -1.22 7.13 -8.99
N PHE A 153 -1.13 7.79 -7.85
CA PHE A 153 -1.71 7.29 -6.60
C PHE A 153 -2.31 8.44 -5.81
N VAL A 154 -3.18 8.07 -4.86
CA VAL A 154 -3.74 8.98 -3.87
C VAL A 154 -3.22 8.58 -2.51
N ARG A 155 -2.64 9.55 -1.78
CA ARG A 155 -2.39 9.41 -0.34
C ARG A 155 -3.67 9.76 0.41
N VAL A 156 -4.15 8.83 1.21
CA VAL A 156 -5.30 9.05 2.07
C VAL A 156 -4.91 10.03 3.18
N THR A 157 -5.85 10.87 3.61
CA THR A 157 -5.59 11.82 4.69
C THR A 157 -5.14 11.08 5.95
N PRO A 158 -3.93 11.37 6.46
CA PRO A 158 -3.35 10.60 7.56
C PRO A 158 -4.10 10.85 8.86
N ASN A 159 -4.00 9.87 9.76
CA ASN A 159 -4.51 9.89 11.12
C ASN A 159 -6.03 10.02 11.27
N LEU A 160 -6.80 9.73 10.21
CA LEU A 160 -8.26 9.77 10.19
C LEU A 160 -8.84 8.45 9.66
N ALA A 161 -9.78 7.84 10.40
CA ALA A 161 -10.38 6.58 9.96
C ALA A 161 -11.37 6.77 8.80
N GLN A 162 -12.13 7.85 8.81
CA GLN A 162 -13.17 8.07 7.79
C GLN A 162 -12.60 8.15 6.36
N PRO A 163 -11.51 8.88 6.09
CA PRO A 163 -10.85 8.86 4.77
C PRO A 163 -10.37 7.46 4.34
N LEU A 164 -9.81 6.67 5.26
CA LEU A 164 -9.37 5.29 4.94
C LEU A 164 -10.57 4.38 4.65
N LEU A 165 -11.64 4.47 5.43
CA LEU A 165 -12.88 3.73 5.19
C LEU A 165 -13.51 4.10 3.84
N GLN A 166 -13.54 5.39 3.51
CA GLN A 166 -14.02 5.86 2.22
C GLN A 166 -13.16 5.34 1.05
N ALA A 167 -11.83 5.38 1.19
CA ALA A 167 -10.93 4.84 0.19
C ALA A 167 -11.17 3.34 -0.02
N ILE A 168 -11.21 2.55 1.06
CA ILE A 168 -11.46 1.10 0.98
C ILE A 168 -12.83 0.82 0.33
N ALA A 169 -13.89 1.51 0.77
CA ALA A 169 -15.25 1.24 0.31
C ALA A 169 -15.50 1.63 -1.15
N MET A 170 -14.86 2.70 -1.62
CA MET A 170 -15.20 3.31 -2.91
C MET A 170 -14.14 3.09 -3.99
N GLN A 171 -12.89 2.89 -3.61
CA GLN A 171 -11.76 2.85 -4.55
C GLN A 171 -11.17 1.44 -4.68
N GLY A 172 -11.34 0.58 -3.68
CA GLY A 172 -10.75 -0.75 -3.67
C GLY A 172 -9.72 -0.93 -2.56
N PRO A 173 -8.87 -1.97 -2.65
CA PRO A 173 -7.82 -2.21 -1.68
C PRO A 173 -6.83 -1.05 -1.54
N VAL A 174 -6.37 -0.79 -0.32
CA VAL A 174 -5.49 0.33 0.03
C VAL A 174 -4.24 -0.22 0.73
N VAL A 175 -3.04 0.22 0.32
CA VAL A 175 -1.83 -0.11 1.07
C VAL A 175 -1.79 0.76 2.33
N VAL A 176 -1.50 0.14 3.47
CA VAL A 176 -1.42 0.81 4.78
C VAL A 176 -0.11 0.44 5.46
N SER A 177 0.48 1.38 6.17
CA SER A 177 1.66 1.17 7.00
C SER A 177 1.25 0.94 8.45
N VAL A 178 1.84 -0.07 9.11
CA VAL A 178 1.48 -0.53 10.46
C VAL A 178 2.71 -0.85 11.29
N ASP A 179 2.53 -0.87 12.61
CA ASP A 179 3.42 -1.54 13.56
C ASP A 179 3.06 -3.03 13.61
N ALA A 180 3.91 -3.87 13.02
CA ALA A 180 3.73 -5.32 13.00
C ALA A 180 4.61 -6.04 14.04
N THR A 181 5.21 -5.32 15.00
CA THR A 181 6.19 -5.88 15.95
C THR A 181 5.62 -7.03 16.78
N SER A 182 4.33 -6.98 17.10
CA SER A 182 3.62 -7.97 17.92
C SER A 182 2.70 -8.91 17.12
N TRP A 183 2.92 -9.03 15.81
CA TRP A 183 2.06 -9.82 14.92
C TRP A 183 2.52 -11.27 14.72
N ASP A 184 3.76 -11.59 15.07
CA ASP A 184 4.40 -12.90 14.87
C ASP A 184 3.55 -14.06 15.43
N THR A 185 2.93 -13.86 16.59
CA THR A 185 2.09 -14.86 17.28
C THR A 185 0.60 -14.80 16.93
N TYR A 186 0.17 -13.86 16.08
CA TYR A 186 -1.24 -13.75 15.73
C TYR A 186 -1.71 -14.98 14.94
N GLY A 187 -2.74 -15.65 15.47
CA GLY A 187 -3.40 -16.78 14.82
C GLY A 187 -4.80 -16.46 14.31
N SER A 188 -5.64 -15.80 15.12
CA SER A 188 -7.01 -15.44 14.75
C SER A 188 -7.62 -14.41 15.70
N GLY A 189 -8.78 -13.86 15.32
CA GLY A 189 -9.55 -12.91 16.13
C GLY A 189 -9.36 -11.46 15.71
N ILE A 190 -9.89 -10.52 16.50
CA ILE A 190 -9.63 -9.09 16.29
C ILE A 190 -8.39 -8.73 17.12
N PHE A 191 -7.31 -8.37 16.44
CA PHE A 191 -6.05 -7.97 17.04
C PHE A 191 -6.11 -6.55 17.61
N ASP A 192 -5.73 -6.40 18.87
CA ASP A 192 -5.73 -5.15 19.62
C ASP A 192 -4.46 -4.93 20.47
N GLY A 193 -3.37 -5.64 20.13
CA GLY A 193 -2.18 -5.74 20.98
C GLY A 193 -1.08 -4.70 20.77
N CYS A 194 -1.21 -3.76 19.83
CA CYS A 194 -0.20 -2.72 19.61
C CYS A 194 -0.26 -1.62 20.68
N SER A 195 0.85 -0.91 20.89
CA SER A 195 0.88 0.34 21.67
C SER A 195 0.22 1.50 20.91
N LYS A 196 -0.18 2.56 21.63
CA LYS A 196 -0.56 3.84 21.00
C LYS A 196 0.65 4.53 20.36
N ASP A 197 1.81 4.41 21.00
CA ASP A 197 3.10 4.85 20.47
C ASP A 197 3.63 3.76 19.53
N ALA A 198 2.88 3.55 18.44
CA ALA A 198 3.17 2.52 17.45
C ALA A 198 4.45 2.87 16.69
N ARG A 199 5.33 1.88 16.54
CA ARG A 199 6.56 1.98 15.74
C ARG A 199 6.27 1.40 14.36
N VAL A 200 5.86 2.26 13.43
CA VAL A 200 5.44 1.81 12.11
C VAL A 200 6.65 1.27 11.36
N ASN A 201 6.56 0.02 10.89
CA ASN A 201 7.70 -0.71 10.33
C ASN A 201 7.33 -1.70 9.22
N HIS A 202 6.06 -1.78 8.82
CA HIS A 202 5.60 -2.79 7.89
C HIS A 202 4.46 -2.29 7.00
N ALA A 203 4.49 -2.65 5.71
CA ALA A 203 3.47 -2.29 4.73
C ALA A 203 2.61 -3.50 4.36
N VAL A 204 1.29 -3.33 4.39
CA VAL A 204 0.29 -4.38 4.17
C VAL A 204 -0.90 -3.82 3.37
N VAL A 205 -1.84 -4.66 2.95
CA VAL A 205 -3.01 -4.19 2.18
C VAL A 205 -4.28 -4.30 3.00
N ALA A 206 -4.97 -3.19 3.22
CA ALA A 206 -6.35 -3.19 3.69
C ALA A 206 -7.27 -3.58 2.53
N VAL A 207 -7.76 -4.82 2.56
CA VAL A 207 -8.65 -5.40 1.55
C VAL A 207 -10.13 -5.29 1.95
N GLY A 208 -10.41 -4.66 3.08
CA GLY A 208 -11.76 -4.54 3.58
C GLY A 208 -11.83 -4.02 5.01
N TYR A 209 -13.05 -4.01 5.53
CA TYR A 209 -13.35 -3.77 6.93
C TYR A 209 -14.70 -4.41 7.25
N GLY A 210 -14.97 -4.64 8.53
CA GLY A 210 -16.26 -5.19 8.92
C GLY A 210 -16.53 -5.07 10.40
N GLN A 211 -17.50 -5.85 10.84
CA GLN A 211 -17.94 -5.91 12.22
C GLN A 211 -18.22 -7.35 12.68
N SER A 212 -18.08 -7.58 13.97
CA SER A 212 -18.45 -8.82 14.64
C SER A 212 -19.04 -8.51 16.01
N PRO A 213 -19.62 -9.49 16.72
CA PRO A 213 -20.03 -9.30 18.11
C PRO A 213 -18.90 -8.85 19.05
N LYS A 214 -17.63 -9.06 18.66
CA LYS A 214 -16.44 -8.66 19.43
C LYS A 214 -15.94 -7.24 19.10
N GLY A 215 -16.50 -6.60 18.08
CA GLY A 215 -16.09 -5.26 17.64
C GLY A 215 -15.90 -5.13 16.13
N LYS A 216 -15.58 -3.91 15.71
CA LYS A 216 -15.25 -3.55 14.33
C LYS A 216 -13.78 -3.78 14.05
N TYR A 217 -13.46 -4.06 12.79
CA TYR A 217 -12.08 -4.32 12.37
C TYR A 217 -11.80 -3.79 10.96
N PHE A 218 -10.53 -3.53 10.68
CA PHE A 218 -9.98 -3.53 9.32
C PHE A 218 -9.55 -4.95 8.96
N LEU A 219 -9.80 -5.35 7.72
CA LEU A 219 -9.39 -6.64 7.19
C LEU A 219 -8.13 -6.45 6.36
N ILE A 220 -7.03 -7.02 6.84
CA ILE A 220 -5.69 -6.76 6.32
C ILE A 220 -5.11 -8.04 5.74
N ARG A 221 -4.57 -7.95 4.53
CA ARG A 221 -3.78 -8.99 3.88
C ARG A 221 -2.30 -8.72 4.12
N ASN A 222 -1.62 -9.70 4.73
CA ASN A 222 -0.20 -9.65 5.03
C ASN A 222 0.63 -10.33 3.92
N SER A 223 1.96 -10.31 4.06
CA SER A 223 2.94 -10.88 3.13
C SER A 223 3.80 -11.97 3.78
N TRP A 224 3.27 -12.68 4.79
CA TRP A 224 3.97 -13.74 5.54
C TRP A 224 3.45 -15.15 5.21
N GLY A 225 2.81 -15.29 4.05
CA GLY A 225 2.28 -16.56 3.55
C GLY A 225 0.94 -16.96 4.17
N PRO A 226 0.28 -17.99 3.60
CA PRO A 226 -1.07 -18.37 3.98
C PRO A 226 -1.14 -19.11 5.33
N GLY A 227 -0.01 -19.62 5.84
CA GLY A 227 0.03 -20.31 7.13
C GLY A 227 0.05 -19.38 8.35
N TRP A 228 0.22 -18.08 8.14
CA TRP A 228 0.19 -17.08 9.21
C TRP A 228 -1.21 -16.48 9.36
N GLY A 229 -1.65 -16.24 10.59
CA GLY A 229 -2.95 -15.61 10.87
C GLY A 229 -4.14 -16.37 10.28
N GLU A 230 -5.14 -15.62 9.82
CA GLU A 230 -6.36 -16.14 9.22
C GLU A 230 -6.15 -16.28 7.71
N GLU A 231 -5.47 -17.35 7.28
CA GLU A 231 -5.11 -17.61 5.87
C GLU A 231 -4.31 -16.45 5.26
N GLY A 232 -3.29 -15.98 5.97
CA GLY A 232 -2.45 -14.84 5.57
C GLY A 232 -3.06 -13.46 5.87
N HIS A 233 -4.18 -13.41 6.58
CA HIS A 233 -4.89 -12.18 6.93
C HIS A 233 -4.92 -11.94 8.44
N ILE A 234 -5.16 -10.70 8.82
CA ILE A 234 -5.39 -10.26 10.19
C ILE A 234 -6.56 -9.29 10.22
N ARG A 235 -7.38 -9.38 11.27
CA ARG A 235 -8.41 -8.39 11.56
C ARG A 235 -7.89 -7.45 12.64
N VAL A 236 -7.61 -6.21 12.29
CA VAL A 236 -7.05 -5.21 13.21
C VAL A 236 -8.18 -4.39 13.79
N LEU A 237 -8.21 -4.19 15.11
CA LEU A 237 -9.25 -3.42 15.81
C LEU A 237 -9.47 -2.05 15.16
N ARG A 238 -10.73 -1.74 14.84
CA ARG A 238 -11.15 -0.46 14.26
C ARG A 238 -12.05 0.30 15.23
N PHE A 239 -11.72 1.56 15.46
CA PHE A 239 -12.52 2.49 16.25
C PHE A 239 -13.59 3.19 15.38
N GLU A 240 -14.78 3.43 15.92
CA GLU A 240 -16.01 3.80 15.17
C GLU A 240 -15.98 5.19 14.48
N ASP A 241 -15.35 6.20 15.07
CA ASP A 241 -15.54 7.62 14.71
C ASP A 241 -14.25 8.35 14.28
N GLY A 242 -13.31 7.61 13.68
CA GLY A 242 -11.91 8.00 13.88
C GLY A 242 -11.48 7.55 15.28
N PRO A 243 -10.52 8.19 15.94
CA PRO A 243 -10.07 7.75 17.26
C PRO A 243 -11.14 7.96 18.36
N GLY A 244 -12.28 7.27 18.31
CA GLY A 244 -13.40 7.35 19.26
C GLY A 244 -14.06 8.74 19.40
N PRO A 245 -15.20 8.83 20.11
CA PRO A 245 -15.96 10.06 20.35
C PRO A 245 -15.24 11.11 21.24
N SER A 246 -13.91 10.97 21.41
CA SER A 246 -13.00 11.89 22.12
C SER A 246 -11.56 11.95 21.54
N GLY A 247 -11.27 11.31 20.40
CA GLY A 247 -10.01 11.53 19.67
C GLY A 247 -8.75 10.74 20.11
N ALA A 248 -8.80 9.64 20.89
CA ALA A 248 -7.64 9.15 21.64
C ALA A 248 -7.19 7.66 21.48
N TYR A 249 -7.13 7.10 20.27
CA TYR A 249 -6.11 6.04 19.99
C TYR A 249 -5.06 6.59 19.03
N CYS A 250 -4.34 7.59 19.51
CA CYS A 250 -3.16 8.14 18.88
C CYS A 250 -2.02 8.17 19.89
N GLY A 251 -0.82 8.02 19.39
CA GLY A 251 0.42 8.25 20.13
C GLY A 251 1.45 8.89 19.22
N THR A 252 2.70 8.60 19.51
CA THR A 252 3.84 9.14 18.78
C THR A 252 4.72 7.99 18.30
N ASP A 253 5.05 8.02 17.01
CA ASP A 253 6.12 7.19 16.47
C ASP A 253 7.44 7.96 16.65
N TYR A 254 8.31 7.42 17.49
CA TYR A 254 9.63 7.98 17.78
C TYR A 254 10.72 7.48 16.83
N HIS A 255 10.39 6.56 15.92
CA HIS A 255 11.30 5.92 14.96
C HIS A 255 10.74 6.01 13.52
N PRO A 256 10.33 7.20 13.06
CA PRO A 256 9.70 7.35 11.74
C PRO A 256 10.61 6.89 10.57
N GLU A 257 11.93 6.87 10.78
CA GLU A 257 12.94 6.39 9.82
C GLU A 257 12.84 4.89 9.51
N GLU A 258 12.24 4.11 10.39
CA GLU A 258 12.00 2.67 10.18
C GLU A 258 10.71 2.40 9.41
N GLY A 259 9.82 3.38 9.37
CA GLY A 259 8.53 3.31 8.72
C GLY A 259 8.58 3.90 7.32
N VAL A 260 8.10 5.13 7.19
CA VAL A 260 7.83 5.76 5.89
C VAL A 260 8.59 7.05 5.66
N ALA A 261 9.36 7.52 6.66
CA ALA A 261 10.06 8.78 6.58
C ALA A 261 11.29 8.69 5.69
N CYS A 262 11.66 9.82 5.09
CA CYS A 262 12.84 9.96 4.24
C CYS A 262 14.08 10.33 5.05
N GLN A 263 15.26 10.19 4.43
CA GLN A 263 16.52 10.55 5.05
C GLN A 263 16.49 11.98 5.59
N GLY A 264 16.75 12.12 6.89
CA GLY A 264 16.75 13.40 7.60
C GLY A 264 15.43 13.75 8.30
N GLU A 265 14.36 13.01 8.05
CA GLU A 265 13.06 13.16 8.73
C GLU A 265 13.02 12.32 10.02
N THR A 266 13.75 12.75 11.05
CA THR A 266 13.90 12.00 12.31
C THR A 266 13.01 12.51 13.45
N GLN A 267 12.17 13.51 13.18
CA GLN A 267 11.33 14.11 14.21
C GLN A 267 10.15 13.18 14.52
N PRO A 268 9.80 12.96 15.81
CA PRO A 268 8.68 12.11 16.17
C PRO A 268 7.38 12.55 15.48
N VAL A 269 6.63 11.59 14.96
CA VAL A 269 5.40 11.86 14.19
C VAL A 269 4.17 11.33 14.91
N ARG A 270 3.03 12.00 14.69
CA ARG A 270 1.75 11.54 15.22
C ARG A 270 1.29 10.29 14.47
N VAL A 271 0.95 9.26 15.22
CA VAL A 271 0.46 7.97 14.71
C VAL A 271 -0.88 7.62 15.36
N CYS A 272 -1.86 7.17 14.59
CA CYS A 272 -3.22 6.91 15.07
C CYS A 272 -3.79 5.58 14.56
N GLY A 273 -4.76 5.05 15.29
CA GLY A 273 -5.38 3.75 15.04
C GLY A 273 -4.59 2.60 15.68
N MET A 274 -5.23 1.44 15.80
CA MET A 274 -4.56 0.24 16.28
C MET A 274 -3.38 -0.08 15.35
N CYS A 275 -2.19 -0.30 15.94
CA CYS A 275 -0.94 -0.49 15.20
C CYS A 275 -0.57 0.67 14.27
N GLY A 276 -1.07 1.87 14.53
CA GLY A 276 -0.76 3.05 13.72
C GLY A 276 -1.33 3.06 12.30
N ILE A 277 -2.26 2.15 12.00
CA ILE A 277 -2.79 1.88 10.65
C ILE A 277 -3.35 3.10 9.91
N LEU A 278 -3.71 4.18 10.62
CA LEU A 278 -4.25 5.39 10.00
C LEU A 278 -3.16 6.37 9.56
N MET A 279 -1.90 6.17 9.95
CA MET A 279 -0.84 7.17 9.79
C MET A 279 -0.41 7.35 8.33
N ASP A 280 -0.27 6.26 7.58
CA ASP A 280 0.15 6.31 6.19
C ASP A 280 -0.60 5.25 5.38
N SER A 281 -1.26 5.72 4.31
CA SER A 281 -2.00 4.85 3.42
C SER A 281 -2.17 5.45 2.04
N SER A 282 -2.09 4.61 1.01
CA SER A 282 -2.18 5.02 -0.38
C SER A 282 -2.75 3.92 -1.28
N TYR A 283 -3.36 4.34 -2.39
CA TYR A 283 -3.90 3.42 -3.40
C TYR A 283 -3.61 3.94 -4.81
N PRO A 284 -3.40 3.04 -5.79
CA PRO A 284 -3.18 3.43 -7.18
C PRO A 284 -4.48 3.89 -7.84
N VAL A 285 -4.38 4.72 -8.88
CA VAL A 285 -5.54 5.17 -9.67
C VAL A 285 -5.32 4.95 -11.16
N GLY A 286 -6.40 4.70 -11.91
CA GLY A 286 -6.29 4.49 -13.36
C GLY A 286 -5.34 3.35 -13.73
N VAL A 287 -5.44 2.22 -13.01
CA VAL A 287 -4.62 1.03 -13.29
C VAL A 287 -4.92 0.51 -14.69
N ARG A 288 -3.87 0.18 -15.45
CA ARG A 288 -3.94 -0.32 -16.83
C ARG A 288 -2.94 -1.44 -17.04
N VAL A 289 -3.25 -2.36 -17.95
CA VAL A 289 -2.35 -3.44 -18.38
C VAL A 289 -1.99 -3.22 -19.84
N SER A 290 -0.70 -3.10 -20.14
CA SER A 290 -0.22 -3.05 -21.53
C SER A 290 0.09 -4.47 -22.01
N SER A 291 -0.39 -4.83 -23.20
CA SER A 291 0.07 -6.06 -23.86
C SER A 291 1.55 -5.95 -24.23
N SER A 292 2.26 -7.08 -24.23
CA SER A 292 3.60 -7.13 -24.81
C SER A 292 3.52 -6.64 -26.27
N ALA A 293 4.48 -5.82 -26.70
CA ALA A 293 4.59 -5.47 -28.11
C ALA A 293 4.89 -6.76 -28.90
N GLY A 294 3.83 -7.46 -29.31
CA GLY A 294 3.94 -8.66 -30.14
C GLY A 294 4.63 -8.28 -31.43
N LYS A 295 5.71 -9.01 -31.76
CA LYS A 295 6.25 -9.04 -33.12
C LYS A 295 5.08 -9.19 -34.08
N GLY A 296 4.84 -8.17 -34.91
CA GLY A 296 3.86 -8.24 -35.98
C GLY A 296 4.14 -9.47 -36.83
N SER A 297 3.32 -10.50 -36.69
CA SER A 297 3.25 -11.59 -37.65
C SER A 297 2.81 -10.96 -38.97
N THR A 298 3.79 -10.73 -39.84
CA THR A 298 3.53 -10.34 -41.21
C THR A 298 3.06 -11.62 -41.90
N ALA A 299 1.76 -11.90 -41.82
CA ALA A 299 1.13 -12.92 -42.65
C ALA A 299 1.14 -12.40 -44.08
N GLN A 300 2.26 -12.62 -44.77
CA GLN A 300 2.39 -12.47 -46.20
C GLN A 300 1.48 -13.53 -46.84
N LYS A 301 0.29 -13.09 -47.29
CA LYS A 301 -0.54 -13.88 -48.19
C LYS A 301 0.24 -14.05 -49.50
N MET A 302 0.63 -15.29 -49.81
CA MET A 302 0.75 -15.77 -51.19
C MET A 302 -0.55 -16.44 -51.58
#